data_AF-A0A497NTH0-F1
#
_entry.id   AF-A0A497NTH0-F1
#
_cell.length_a   1.000
_cell.length_b   1.000
_cell.length_c   1.000
_cell.angle_alpha   90.00
_cell.angle_beta   90.00
_cell.angle_gamma   90.00
#
_symmetry.space_group_name_H-M   'P 1'
#
loop_
_entity.id
_entity.type
_entity.pdbx_description
1 polymer ?
#
loop_
_entity_poly.entity_id
_entity_poly.type
_entity_poly.pdbx_seq_one_letter_code
_entity_poly.pdbx_strand_id
1 'polypeptide(L)'
;MRFYGLIDPAGDICLVTSNKSFIPRGGFADFERQILGYNRESLGMSQIIPNVVTVGRPVKFRLIFTAGAAGIRRGGRIRLTVPRIFSKLQIKDPDGDGYLEIVRADAQLEVLSIRVSRDSWEWIDVTAEFKEELAPGGKLIICYKAGINQKRRGRMVSAAE
;
A
#
# COMPACT_ATOMS: atom_id res chain seq x y z
N MET A 1 12.10 -33.81 -4.02
CA MET A 1 11.51 -32.84 -3.09
C MET A 1 10.22 -33.44 -2.55
N ARG A 2 10.02 -33.52 -1.22
CA ARG A 2 8.81 -34.11 -0.61
C ARG A 2 7.99 -32.97 0.01
N PHE A 3 6.70 -32.96 -0.24
CA PHE A 3 5.76 -31.94 0.24
C PHE A 3 4.71 -32.61 1.14
N TYR A 4 4.24 -31.89 2.16
CA TYR A 4 3.32 -32.40 3.17
C TYR A 4 2.12 -31.46 3.25
N GLY A 5 0.95 -31.92 2.84
CA GLY A 5 -0.31 -31.16 2.89
C GLY A 5 -1.28 -31.72 3.93
N LEU A 6 -2.05 -30.83 4.56
CA LEU A 6 -3.26 -31.16 5.33
C LEU A 6 -4.46 -30.68 4.53
N ILE A 7 -5.52 -31.48 4.43
CA ILE A 7 -6.76 -31.12 3.75
C ILE A 7 -7.81 -30.82 4.83
N ASP A 8 -8.39 -29.63 4.80
CA ASP A 8 -9.60 -29.30 5.56
C ASP A 8 -10.82 -29.73 4.74
N PRO A 9 -11.72 -30.58 5.28
CA PRO A 9 -12.91 -31.05 4.56
C PRO A 9 -13.92 -29.94 4.17
N ALA A 10 -13.75 -28.70 4.62
CA ALA A 10 -14.64 -27.58 4.30
C ALA A 10 -14.19 -26.68 3.11
N GLY A 11 -13.01 -26.91 2.53
CA GLY A 11 -12.50 -26.12 1.41
C GLY A 11 -10.97 -26.13 1.35
N ASP A 12 -10.44 -26.79 0.33
CA ASP A 12 -9.06 -27.27 0.26
C ASP A 12 -7.97 -26.17 0.38
N ILE A 13 -7.08 -26.31 1.35
CA ILE A 13 -5.85 -25.53 1.47
C ILE A 13 -4.64 -26.47 1.44
N CYS A 14 -3.76 -26.30 0.46
CA CYS A 14 -2.52 -27.08 0.37
C CYS A 14 -1.35 -26.28 0.97
N LEU A 15 -0.86 -26.70 2.13
CA LEU A 15 0.40 -26.19 2.68
C LEU A 15 1.57 -26.91 2.00
N VAL A 16 2.52 -26.13 1.47
CA VAL A 16 3.72 -26.65 0.82
C VAL A 16 4.93 -26.04 1.53
N THR A 17 5.66 -26.84 2.30
CA THR A 17 6.85 -26.40 3.06
C THR A 17 8.04 -27.33 2.86
N SER A 18 9.24 -26.76 2.84
CA SER A 18 10.50 -27.51 2.86
C SER A 18 10.96 -27.86 4.29
N ASN A 19 10.32 -27.30 5.31
CA ASN A 19 10.64 -27.55 6.71
C ASN A 19 9.99 -28.86 7.21
N LYS A 20 10.80 -29.92 7.31
CA LYS A 20 10.35 -31.27 7.71
C LYS A 20 9.92 -31.39 9.17
N SER A 21 10.33 -30.44 10.02
CA SER A 21 10.00 -30.45 11.45
C SER A 21 8.79 -29.58 11.77
N PHE A 22 8.21 -28.92 10.77
CA PHE A 22 7.03 -28.09 10.97
C PHE A 22 5.78 -28.96 11.11
N ILE A 23 5.21 -28.97 12.31
CA ILE A 23 3.94 -29.64 12.60
C ILE A 23 2.90 -28.54 12.81
N PRO A 24 1.97 -28.32 11.86
CA PRO A 24 0.94 -27.31 12.00
C PRO A 24 0.06 -27.61 13.23
N ARG A 25 -0.16 -26.63 14.11
CA ARG A 25 -1.12 -26.75 15.23
C ARG A 25 -2.13 -25.61 15.21
N GLY A 26 -3.39 -25.92 15.55
CA GLY A 26 -4.47 -24.94 15.62
C GLY A 26 -5.26 -24.80 14.31
N GLY A 27 -6.00 -23.69 14.20
CA GLY A 27 -6.78 -23.35 13.02
C GLY A 27 -5.98 -22.59 11.98
N PHE A 28 -6.64 -22.21 10.87
CA PHE A 28 -6.00 -21.51 9.76
C PHE A 28 -5.22 -20.24 10.17
N ALA A 29 -5.82 -19.43 11.04
CA ALA A 29 -5.20 -18.21 11.56
C ALA A 29 -3.91 -18.51 12.36
N ASP A 30 -3.83 -19.67 13.01
CA ASP A 30 -2.64 -20.08 13.76
C ASP A 30 -1.52 -20.53 12.81
N PHE A 31 -1.87 -21.18 11.69
CA PHE A 31 -0.89 -21.56 10.67
C PHE A 31 -0.28 -20.36 9.98
N GLU A 32 -1.10 -19.37 9.59
CA GLU A 32 -0.59 -18.12 9.01
C GLU A 32 0.39 -17.44 9.97
N ARG A 33 0.06 -17.35 11.27
CA ARG A 33 0.97 -16.79 12.28
C ARG A 33 2.27 -17.57 12.39
N GLN A 34 2.21 -18.90 12.40
CA GLN A 34 3.40 -19.75 12.53
C GLN A 34 4.34 -19.66 11.32
N ILE A 35 3.79 -19.49 10.10
CA ILE A 35 4.57 -19.49 8.86
C ILE A 35 5.00 -18.07 8.46
N LEU A 36 4.06 -17.12 8.50
CA LEU A 36 4.23 -15.75 8.02
C LEU A 36 4.59 -14.77 9.14
N GLY A 37 4.41 -15.17 10.41
CA GLY A 37 4.56 -14.28 11.58
C GLY A 37 3.30 -13.45 11.89
N TYR A 38 2.26 -13.55 11.06
CA TYR A 38 1.00 -12.80 11.18
C TYR A 38 -0.16 -13.59 10.56
N ASN A 39 -1.41 -13.26 10.92
CA ASN A 39 -2.61 -13.78 10.24
C ASN A 39 -3.35 -12.69 9.47
N ARG A 40 -4.24 -13.08 8.54
CA ARG A 40 -5.04 -12.12 7.77
C ARG A 40 -5.84 -11.15 8.62
N GLU A 41 -6.40 -11.60 9.74
CA GLU A 41 -7.17 -10.75 10.66
C GLU A 41 -6.31 -9.67 11.34
N SER A 42 -5.01 -9.91 11.49
CA SER A 42 -4.04 -8.92 11.99
C SER A 42 -3.61 -7.92 10.93
N LEU A 43 -3.83 -8.21 9.64
CA LEU A 43 -3.50 -7.31 8.55
C LEU A 43 -4.53 -6.19 8.43
N GLY A 44 -4.04 -4.99 8.14
CA GLY A 44 -4.90 -3.87 7.79
C GLY A 44 -5.50 -3.99 6.39
N MET A 45 -6.52 -3.20 6.12
CA MET A 45 -7.17 -3.10 4.83
C MET A 45 -6.85 -1.75 4.18
N SER A 46 -6.60 -1.77 2.87
CA SER A 46 -6.43 -0.55 2.07
C SER A 46 -7.53 -0.44 1.02
N GLN A 47 -8.00 0.78 0.78
CA GLN A 47 -8.99 1.10 -0.25
C GLN A 47 -8.56 2.36 -1.00
N ILE A 48 -8.85 2.40 -2.30
CA ILE A 48 -8.61 3.57 -3.17
C ILE A 48 -9.95 3.99 -3.76
N ILE A 49 -10.28 5.28 -3.67
CA ILE A 49 -11.52 5.86 -4.19
C ILE A 49 -11.21 7.14 -4.99
N PRO A 50 -11.64 7.26 -6.26
CA PRO A 50 -12.24 6.18 -7.06
C PRO A 50 -11.18 5.11 -7.38
N ASN A 51 -11.61 3.86 -7.56
CA ASN A 51 -10.74 2.76 -8.01
C ASN A 51 -10.75 2.60 -9.54
N VAL A 52 -11.61 3.33 -10.25
CA VAL A 52 -11.72 3.38 -11.71
C VAL A 52 -11.82 4.83 -12.15
N VAL A 53 -11.06 5.21 -13.17
CA VAL A 53 -11.00 6.59 -13.66
C VAL A 53 -10.93 6.65 -15.17
N THR A 54 -11.43 7.75 -15.74
CA THR A 54 -11.25 8.05 -17.16
C THR A 54 -9.86 8.66 -17.38
N VAL A 55 -9.11 8.09 -18.33
CA VAL A 55 -7.81 8.63 -18.72
C VAL A 55 -7.97 10.00 -19.38
N GLY A 56 -7.06 10.93 -19.08
CA GLY A 56 -7.03 12.26 -19.72
C GLY A 56 -7.49 13.42 -18.83
N ARG A 57 -8.10 13.16 -17.68
CA ARG A 57 -8.55 14.20 -16.73
C ARG A 57 -7.79 14.10 -15.40
N PRO A 58 -7.55 15.24 -14.71
CA PRO A 58 -7.09 15.19 -13.33
C PRO A 58 -8.09 14.47 -12.43
N VAL A 59 -7.60 13.67 -11.49
CA VAL A 59 -8.42 12.92 -10.53
C VAL A 59 -7.91 13.12 -9.11
N LYS A 60 -8.82 13.30 -8.16
CA LYS A 60 -8.50 13.26 -6.73
C LYS A 60 -8.78 11.86 -6.19
N PHE A 61 -7.72 11.13 -5.84
CA PHE A 61 -7.80 9.84 -5.16
C PHE A 61 -7.84 10.02 -3.65
N ARG A 62 -8.67 9.23 -2.98
CA ARG A 62 -8.70 9.01 -1.53
C ARG A 62 -8.18 7.61 -1.27
N LEU A 63 -7.08 7.54 -0.54
CA LEU A 63 -6.43 6.32 -0.11
C LEU A 63 -6.78 6.15 1.37
N ILE A 64 -7.51 5.09 1.70
CA ILE A 64 -7.97 4.82 3.05
C ILE A 64 -7.27 3.55 3.52
N PHE A 65 -6.54 3.65 4.63
CA PHE A 65 -5.99 2.51 5.34
C PHE A 65 -6.71 2.37 6.68
N THR A 66 -7.08 1.13 7.04
CA THR A 66 -7.61 0.77 8.36
C THR A 66 -6.70 -0.30 8.96
N ALA A 67 -6.19 -0.07 10.15
CA ALA A 67 -5.32 -1.02 10.84
C ALA A 67 -6.09 -2.30 11.21
N GLY A 68 -5.43 -3.45 11.06
CA GLY A 68 -5.99 -4.75 11.46
C GLY A 68 -5.99 -4.92 12.98
N ALA A 69 -6.30 -6.13 13.45
CA ALA A 69 -6.42 -6.42 14.89
C ALA A 69 -5.13 -6.18 15.68
N ALA A 70 -3.95 -6.15 15.03
CA ALA A 70 -2.68 -5.89 15.67
C ALA A 70 -2.32 -4.39 15.80
N GLY A 71 -3.06 -3.49 15.14
CA GLY A 71 -2.68 -2.08 15.03
C GLY A 71 -1.39 -1.87 14.22
N ILE A 72 -0.81 -0.67 14.31
CA ILE A 72 0.55 -0.37 13.87
C ILE A 72 1.31 0.25 15.03
N ARG A 73 2.37 -0.43 15.49
CA ARG A 73 3.23 0.07 16.57
C ARG A 73 3.94 1.37 16.18
N ARG A 74 4.31 2.16 17.19
CA ARG A 74 5.20 3.32 17.03
C ARG A 74 6.46 2.95 16.22
N GLY A 75 6.83 3.79 15.26
CA GLY A 75 7.93 3.54 14.32
C GLY A 75 7.52 2.66 13.13
N GLY A 76 6.30 2.12 13.12
CA GLY A 76 5.73 1.46 11.95
C GLY A 76 5.58 2.44 10.79
N ARG A 77 5.70 1.92 9.56
CA ARG A 77 5.77 2.74 8.36
C ARG A 77 4.70 2.38 7.35
N ILE A 78 4.30 3.38 6.58
CA ILE A 78 3.52 3.22 5.37
C ILE A 78 4.37 3.61 4.17
N ARG A 79 4.13 2.93 3.05
CA ARG A 79 4.68 3.30 1.74
C ARG A 79 3.53 3.52 0.78
N LEU A 80 3.42 4.73 0.25
CA LEU A 80 2.57 5.01 -0.90
C LEU A 80 3.45 5.07 -2.14
N THR A 81 3.17 4.21 -3.11
CA THR A 81 3.89 4.15 -4.38
C THR A 81 3.00 4.72 -5.49
N VAL A 82 3.48 5.75 -6.19
CA VAL A 82 2.76 6.43 -7.26
C VAL A 82 3.56 6.34 -8.58
N PRO A 83 2.94 5.92 -9.69
CA PRO A 83 3.59 5.92 -10.99
C PRO A 83 3.99 7.33 -11.47
N ARG A 84 5.20 7.47 -12.00
CA ARG A 84 5.76 8.74 -12.52
C ARG A 84 5.08 9.28 -13.78
N ILE A 85 4.16 8.52 -14.36
CA ILE A 85 3.29 9.01 -15.44
C ILE A 85 2.35 10.12 -14.94
N PHE A 86 2.01 10.10 -13.65
CA PHE A 86 1.25 11.17 -13.00
C PHE A 86 2.13 12.35 -12.61
N SER A 87 1.48 13.45 -12.24
CA SER A 87 2.13 14.65 -11.73
C SER A 87 3.00 14.37 -10.51
N LYS A 88 4.13 15.09 -10.42
CA LYS A 88 5.11 14.95 -9.35
C LYS A 88 4.46 15.23 -7.99
N LEU A 89 4.62 14.28 -7.07
CA LEU A 89 4.14 14.41 -5.69
C LEU A 89 4.71 15.64 -4.99
N GLN A 90 3.86 16.38 -4.28
CA GLN A 90 4.23 17.56 -3.51
C GLN A 90 3.23 17.81 -2.35
N ILE A 91 3.66 18.55 -1.33
CA ILE A 91 2.86 18.86 -0.12
C ILE A 91 2.74 20.36 0.16
N LYS A 92 3.16 21.21 -0.78
CA LYS A 92 3.32 22.66 -0.61
C LYS A 92 2.17 23.48 -1.19
N ASP A 93 1.62 23.05 -2.31
CA ASP A 93 0.59 23.77 -3.07
C ASP A 93 -0.70 22.95 -3.08
N PRO A 94 -1.70 23.27 -2.23
CA PRO A 94 -2.94 22.51 -2.14
C PRO A 94 -3.75 22.42 -3.45
N ASP A 95 -3.63 23.43 -4.30
CA ASP A 95 -4.37 23.51 -5.57
C ASP A 95 -3.57 22.92 -6.74
N GLY A 96 -2.26 22.73 -6.56
CA GLY A 96 -1.35 22.18 -7.56
C GLY A 96 -1.58 20.68 -7.83
N ASP A 97 -1.32 20.27 -9.07
CA ASP A 97 -1.28 18.86 -9.42
C ASP A 97 -0.18 18.12 -8.64
N GLY A 98 -0.45 16.87 -8.30
CA GLY A 98 0.44 16.06 -7.48
C GLY A 98 0.36 16.34 -5.99
N TYR A 99 -0.53 17.24 -5.54
CA TYR A 99 -0.71 17.53 -4.12
C TYR A 99 -1.11 16.27 -3.34
N LEU A 100 -0.41 16.03 -2.24
CA LEU A 100 -0.67 14.98 -1.28
C LEU A 100 -1.04 15.60 0.07
N GLU A 101 -2.14 15.14 0.63
CA GLU A 101 -2.71 15.64 1.88
C GLU A 101 -3.03 14.47 2.80
N ILE A 102 -2.63 14.54 4.07
CA ILE A 102 -3.14 13.64 5.10
C ILE A 102 -4.42 14.28 5.64
N VAL A 103 -5.57 13.78 5.19
CA VAL A 103 -6.89 14.31 5.57
C VAL A 103 -7.27 13.90 6.99
N ARG A 104 -6.90 12.67 7.37
CA ARG A 104 -7.15 12.13 8.70
C ARG A 104 -6.09 11.11 9.02
N ALA A 105 -5.56 11.16 10.23
CA ALA A 105 -4.78 10.10 10.81
C ALA A 105 -5.17 9.97 12.29
N ASP A 106 -5.58 8.78 12.71
CA ASP A 106 -5.94 8.51 14.11
C ASP A 106 -4.70 8.37 15.02
N ALA A 107 -3.49 8.49 14.45
CA ALA A 107 -2.21 8.57 15.15
C ALA A 107 -1.26 9.51 14.39
N GLN A 108 -0.35 10.18 15.09
CA GLN A 108 0.59 11.11 14.46
C GLN A 108 1.45 10.39 13.40
N LEU A 109 1.42 10.91 12.16
CA LEU A 109 2.16 10.39 11.01
C LEU A 109 3.08 11.48 10.43
N GLU A 110 4.37 11.15 10.27
CA GLU A 110 5.36 12.07 9.70
C GLU A 110 5.88 11.55 8.36
N VAL A 111 5.88 12.41 7.33
CA VAL A 111 6.45 12.08 6.02
C VAL A 111 7.98 12.18 6.10
N LEU A 112 8.66 11.05 5.94
CA LEU A 112 10.12 10.97 5.99
C LEU A 112 10.78 11.29 4.64
N SER A 113 10.17 10.84 3.53
CA SER A 113 10.76 11.07 2.21
C SER A 113 9.75 10.93 1.07
N ILE A 114 10.03 11.64 -0.02
CA ILE A 114 9.39 11.50 -1.33
C ILE A 114 10.52 11.35 -2.35
N ARG A 115 10.68 10.17 -2.95
CA ARG A 115 11.81 9.87 -3.85
C ARG A 115 11.45 8.85 -4.91
N VAL A 116 12.22 8.79 -6.00
CA VAL A 116 12.10 7.70 -6.98
C VAL A 116 12.29 6.37 -6.26
N SER A 117 11.44 5.40 -6.57
CA SER A 117 11.48 4.09 -5.92
C SER A 117 12.81 3.39 -6.20
N ARG A 118 13.28 2.63 -5.20
CA ARG A 118 14.45 1.75 -5.37
C ARG A 118 14.10 0.53 -6.22
N ASP A 119 12.82 0.15 -6.22
CA ASP A 119 12.32 -1.06 -6.88
C ASP A 119 12.07 -0.81 -8.39
N SER A 120 11.75 0.43 -8.77
CA SER A 120 11.54 0.81 -10.17
C SER A 120 11.76 2.31 -10.39
N TRP A 121 12.48 2.64 -11.47
CA TRP A 121 12.65 4.02 -11.92
C TRP A 121 11.34 4.67 -12.40
N GLU A 122 10.29 3.87 -12.63
CA GLU A 122 8.97 4.33 -13.07
C GLU A 122 8.09 4.80 -11.93
N TRP A 123 8.48 4.58 -10.67
CA TRP A 123 7.65 4.85 -9.50
C TRP A 123 8.28 5.90 -8.57
N ILE A 124 7.45 6.57 -7.78
CA ILE A 124 7.84 7.45 -6.68
C ILE A 124 7.26 6.86 -5.40
N ASP A 125 8.10 6.70 -4.39
CA ASP A 125 7.69 6.28 -3.05
C ASP A 125 7.60 7.49 -2.12
N VAL A 126 6.46 7.59 -1.43
CA VAL A 126 6.28 8.39 -0.23
C VAL A 126 6.37 7.44 0.95
N THR A 127 7.37 7.64 1.80
CA THR A 127 7.51 6.89 3.05
C THR A 127 7.14 7.79 4.21
N ALA A 128 6.21 7.34 5.04
CA ALA A 128 5.84 8.02 6.27
C ALA A 128 5.87 7.04 7.45
N GLU A 129 6.11 7.58 8.64
CA GLU A 129 6.30 6.82 9.87
C GLU A 129 5.36 7.31 10.96
N PHE A 130 4.73 6.38 11.66
CA PHE A 130 3.89 6.70 12.80
C PHE A 130 4.76 7.03 14.02
N LYS A 131 4.59 8.23 14.57
CA LYS A 131 5.28 8.67 15.79
C LYS A 131 4.62 8.19 17.07
N GLU A 132 3.39 7.71 16.94
CA GLU A 132 2.57 7.11 17.98
C GLU A 132 2.05 5.75 17.50
N GLU A 133 1.39 4.99 18.37
CA GLU A 133 0.74 3.75 17.96
C GLU A 133 -0.59 4.06 17.25
N LEU A 134 -0.82 3.44 16.10
CA LEU A 134 -2.14 3.39 15.48
C LEU A 134 -2.88 2.18 16.05
N ALA A 135 -3.88 2.43 16.89
CA ALA A 135 -4.68 1.38 17.52
C ALA A 135 -5.37 0.46 16.49
N PRO A 136 -5.76 -0.78 16.89
CA PRO A 136 -6.58 -1.65 16.07
C PRO A 136 -7.84 -0.94 15.54
N GLY A 137 -8.12 -1.07 14.25
CA GLY A 137 -9.23 -0.37 13.59
C GLY A 137 -9.00 1.13 13.33
N GLY A 138 -7.87 1.69 13.79
CA GLY A 138 -7.48 3.07 13.53
C GLY A 138 -7.28 3.34 12.04
N LYS A 139 -7.59 4.56 11.63
CA LYS A 139 -7.66 4.95 10.21
C LYS A 139 -6.63 5.99 9.83
N LEU A 140 -6.20 5.88 8.58
CA LEU A 140 -5.44 6.88 7.86
C LEU A 140 -6.12 7.15 6.52
N ILE A 141 -6.31 8.43 6.18
CA ILE A 141 -6.89 8.87 4.93
C ILE A 141 -5.93 9.86 4.28
N ILE A 142 -5.42 9.50 3.10
CA ILE A 142 -4.56 10.34 2.28
C ILE A 142 -5.33 10.74 1.02
N CYS A 143 -5.32 12.01 0.68
CA CYS A 143 -5.76 12.50 -0.61
C CYS A 143 -4.56 12.71 -1.54
N TYR A 144 -4.69 12.30 -2.79
CA TYR A 144 -3.71 12.55 -3.84
C TYR A 144 -4.40 13.12 -5.08
N LYS A 145 -3.97 14.30 -5.53
CA LYS A 145 -4.45 14.91 -6.79
C LYS A 145 -3.56 14.46 -7.94
N ALA A 146 -3.99 13.43 -8.67
CA ALA A 146 -3.31 12.96 -9.86
C ALA A 146 -3.61 13.87 -11.05
N GLY A 147 -2.63 14.66 -11.47
CA GLY A 147 -2.61 15.31 -12.78
C GLY A 147 -1.83 14.48 -13.81
N ILE A 148 -1.92 14.85 -15.08
CA ILE A 148 -1.06 14.29 -16.14
C ILE A 148 0.19 15.15 -16.24
N ASN A 149 1.36 14.51 -16.23
CA ASN A 149 2.62 15.21 -16.40
C ASN A 149 2.74 15.76 -17.84
N GLN A 150 2.42 17.04 -18.05
CA GLN A 150 2.41 17.69 -19.37
C GLN A 150 3.75 17.61 -20.11
N LYS A 151 4.88 17.50 -19.40
CA LYS A 151 6.22 17.37 -20.04
C LYS A 151 6.40 16.10 -20.87
N ARG A 152 5.62 15.03 -20.64
CA ARG A 152 5.65 13.82 -21.47
C ARG A 152 4.81 13.91 -22.75
N ARG A 153 3.91 14.90 -22.87
CA ARG A 153 3.03 15.06 -24.03
C ARG A 153 3.74 15.68 -25.24
N GLY A 154 4.82 16.42 -25.02
CA GLY A 154 5.62 17.05 -26.09
C GLY A 154 6.58 16.13 -26.86
N ARG A 155 6.63 14.83 -26.53
CA ARG A 155 7.52 13.85 -27.23
C ARG A 155 6.81 12.90 -28.19
N MET A 156 5.50 13.05 -28.38
CA MET A 156 4.69 12.15 -29.24
C MET A 156 4.21 12.78 -30.55
N VAL A 157 4.63 14.01 -30.87
CA VAL A 157 4.28 14.70 -32.12
C VAL A 157 5.56 15.17 -32.80
N SER A 158 6.35 14.20 -33.30
CA SER A 158 7.57 14.44 -34.10
C SER A 158 8.02 13.11 -34.72
N ALA A 159 7.14 12.47 -35.47
CA ALA A 159 7.47 11.35 -36.36
C ALA A 159 6.33 11.16 -37.36
N ALA A 160 6.21 12.11 -38.27
CA ALA A 160 5.50 11.96 -39.55
C ALA A 160 5.93 13.18 -40.39
N GLU A 161 7.11 13.06 -41.03
CA GLU A 161 7.37 13.71 -42.31
C GLU A 161 6.95 12.73 -43.41
#